data_AF-A0A4Q7DVQ6-F1
#
_entry.id   AF-A0A4Q7DVQ6-F1
#
_cell.length_a   1.000
_cell.length_b   1.000
_cell.length_c   1.000
_cell.angle_alpha   90.00
_cell.angle_beta   90.00
_cell.angle_gamma   90.00
#
_symmetry.space_group_name_H-M   'P 1'
#
loop_
_entity.id
_entity.type
_entity.pdbx_description
1 polymer ?
#
loop_
_entity_poly.entity_id
_entity_poly.type
_entity_poly.pdbx_seq_one_letter_code
_entity_poly.pdbx_strand_id
1 'polypeptide(L)'
;MVGLAVDYLTRFMSGASPQEAFEISLRGASNLGEDALAAKLLAEVKGLEDSSITNAIKLTRFDVYYRAGLGYKPVSEIKPDQATIQNVRTMVERSLHFFEVYGPKLLDGFTFEGGYTDTVSKGAGDLTTADTLWDFKVSKAKVKKEYTLQLLMYWRMGLHSVHPEFQSIKYLGIYNPRLN
;
A
#
# COMPACT_ATOMS: atom_id res chain seq x y z
N MET A 1 0.80 -10.34 0.70
CA MET A 1 1.55 -10.28 1.98
C MET A 1 2.83 -9.48 1.82
N VAL A 2 3.94 -10.01 1.27
CA VAL A 2 5.21 -9.25 1.15
C VAL A 2 5.04 -7.90 0.44
N GLY A 3 4.30 -7.86 -0.69
CA GLY A 3 4.05 -6.60 -1.39
C GLY A 3 3.25 -5.58 -0.58
N LEU A 4 2.26 -6.04 0.20
CA LEU A 4 1.49 -5.19 1.11
C LEU A 4 2.37 -4.68 2.27
N ALA A 5 3.24 -5.54 2.80
CA ALA A 5 4.17 -5.14 3.87
C ALA A 5 5.11 -4.04 3.39
N VAL A 6 5.62 -4.14 2.17
CA VAL A 6 6.45 -3.08 1.55
C VAL A 6 5.63 -1.80 1.38
N ASP A 7 4.42 -1.86 0.84
CA ASP A 7 3.55 -0.69 0.68
C ASP A 7 3.27 -0.01 2.03
N TYR A 8 2.77 -0.76 3.02
CA TYR A 8 2.40 -0.21 4.33
C TYR A 8 3.58 0.30 5.15
N LEU A 9 4.72 -0.39 5.13
CA LEU A 9 5.95 0.13 5.72
C LEU A 9 6.43 1.37 4.98
N THR A 10 6.30 1.44 3.65
CA THR A 10 6.65 2.64 2.89
C THR A 10 5.81 3.81 3.34
N ARG A 11 4.49 3.66 3.46
CA ARG A 11 3.57 4.71 3.95
C ARG A 11 3.96 5.18 5.36
N PHE A 12 4.15 4.24 6.28
CA PHE A 12 4.58 4.53 7.65
C PHE A 12 5.91 5.29 7.70
N MET A 13 6.94 4.78 7.02
CA MET A 13 8.27 5.38 7.00
C MET A 13 8.34 6.72 6.26
N SER A 14 7.30 7.07 5.50
CA SER A 14 7.17 8.36 4.80
C SER A 14 6.04 9.22 5.36
N GLY A 15 5.68 9.02 6.64
CA GLY A 15 4.94 10.00 7.45
C GLY A 15 3.56 9.59 7.94
N ALA A 16 2.97 8.49 7.44
CA ALA A 16 1.68 8.02 7.94
C ALA A 16 1.83 7.41 9.35
N SER A 17 0.80 7.48 10.19
CA SER A 17 0.78 6.71 11.43
C SER A 17 0.73 5.20 11.13
N PRO A 18 1.21 4.32 12.03
CA PRO A 18 1.03 2.89 11.88
C PRO A 18 -0.45 2.50 11.69
N GLN A 19 -1.37 3.19 12.37
CA GLN A 19 -2.81 2.93 12.29
C GLN A 19 -3.36 3.21 10.89
N GLU A 20 -3.01 4.34 10.29
CA GLU A 20 -3.40 4.69 8.92
C GLU A 20 -2.77 3.73 7.91
N ALA A 21 -1.45 3.50 8.02
CA ALA A 21 -0.72 2.65 7.09
C ALA A 21 -1.25 1.20 7.06
N PHE A 22 -1.69 0.67 8.20
CA PHE A 22 -2.18 -0.70 8.33
C PHE A 22 -3.72 -0.80 8.46
N GLU A 23 -4.47 0.26 8.14
CA GLU A 23 -5.92 0.34 8.39
C GLU A 23 -6.68 -0.88 7.84
N ILE A 24 -6.39 -1.28 6.59
CA ILE A 24 -7.06 -2.44 5.97
C ILE A 24 -6.74 -3.75 6.71
N SER A 25 -5.51 -3.88 7.23
CA SER A 25 -5.15 -5.02 8.08
C SER A 25 -5.93 -4.99 9.39
N LEU A 26 -6.11 -3.82 10.00
CA LEU A 26 -6.88 -3.68 11.25
C LEU A 26 -8.36 -4.01 11.04
N ARG A 27 -8.96 -3.56 9.94
CA ARG A 27 -10.33 -3.94 9.55
C ARG A 27 -10.45 -5.45 9.34
N GLY A 28 -9.45 -6.06 8.70
CA GLY A 28 -9.40 -7.52 8.54
C GLY A 28 -9.30 -8.29 9.85
N ALA A 29 -8.53 -7.77 10.82
CA ALA A 29 -8.43 -8.36 12.15
C ALA A 29 -9.74 -8.25 12.92
N SER A 30 -10.42 -7.12 12.83
CA SER A 30 -11.72 -6.90 13.47
C SER A 30 -12.79 -7.86 12.96
N ASN A 31 -12.82 -8.12 11.65
CA ASN A 31 -13.72 -9.13 11.06
C ASN A 31 -13.47 -10.56 11.60
N LEU A 32 -12.27 -10.84 12.10
CA LEU A 32 -11.90 -12.13 12.70
C LEU A 32 -12.00 -12.14 14.24
N GLY A 33 -12.29 -10.99 14.88
CA GLY A 33 -12.21 -10.83 16.33
C GLY A 33 -10.78 -10.90 16.88
N GLU A 34 -9.77 -10.62 16.05
CA GLU A 34 -8.34 -10.66 16.41
C GLU A 34 -7.75 -9.26 16.71
N ASP A 35 -8.59 -8.28 17.06
CA ASP A 35 -8.19 -6.88 17.31
C ASP A 35 -7.01 -6.77 18.29
N ALA A 36 -7.05 -7.53 19.39
CA ALA A 36 -6.00 -7.53 20.41
C ALA A 36 -4.65 -8.03 19.87
N LEU A 37 -4.67 -9.06 19.00
CA LEU A 37 -3.44 -9.56 18.38
C LEU A 37 -2.90 -8.55 17.38
N ALA A 38 -3.75 -7.97 16.54
CA ALA A 38 -3.35 -6.95 15.58
C ALA A 38 -2.77 -5.72 16.28
N ALA A 39 -3.40 -5.24 17.36
CA ALA A 39 -2.89 -4.12 18.16
C ALA A 39 -1.50 -4.42 18.74
N LYS A 40 -1.29 -5.64 19.26
CA LYS A 40 0.02 -6.06 19.78
C LYS A 40 1.09 -6.09 18.68
N LEU A 41 0.77 -6.61 17.50
CA LEU A 41 1.70 -6.64 16.38
C LEU A 41 2.02 -5.22 15.90
N LEU A 42 1.01 -4.35 15.79
CA LEU A 42 1.15 -2.97 15.35
C LEU A 42 2.03 -2.15 16.29
N ALA A 43 1.87 -2.32 17.60
CA ALA A 43 2.67 -1.64 18.62
C ALA A 43 4.18 -1.94 18.50
N GLU A 44 4.56 -3.04 17.84
CA GLU A 44 5.95 -3.43 17.60
C GLU A 44 6.46 -3.11 16.18
N VAL A 45 5.66 -2.41 15.37
CA VAL A 45 6.10 -1.81 14.11
C VAL A 45 6.60 -0.39 14.40
N LYS A 46 7.92 -0.24 14.56
CA LYS A 46 8.60 1.00 14.99
C LYS A 46 9.58 1.54 13.95
N GLY A 47 9.89 0.76 12.92
CA GLY A 47 10.86 1.09 11.88
C GLY A 47 11.11 -0.07 10.94
N LEU A 48 12.34 -0.17 10.43
CA LEU A 48 12.78 -1.20 9.47
C LEU A 48 13.69 -2.28 10.09
N GLU A 49 13.70 -2.37 11.42
CA GLU A 49 14.34 -3.47 12.14
C GLU A 49 13.62 -4.79 11.85
N ASP A 50 14.34 -5.92 11.97
CA ASP A 50 13.84 -7.26 11.65
C ASP A 50 12.50 -7.59 12.34
N SER A 51 12.35 -7.20 13.60
CA SER A 51 11.14 -7.42 14.39
C SER A 51 9.96 -6.63 13.85
N SER A 52 10.15 -5.35 13.51
CA SER A 52 9.11 -4.51 12.92
C SER A 52 8.69 -5.01 11.53
N ILE A 53 9.64 -5.39 10.68
CA ILE A 53 9.33 -5.97 9.36
C ILE A 53 8.56 -7.29 9.51
N THR A 54 8.98 -8.15 10.44
CA THR A 54 8.27 -9.41 10.72
C THR A 54 6.83 -9.17 11.15
N ASN A 55 6.61 -8.19 12.03
CA ASN A 55 5.27 -7.85 12.50
C ASN A 55 4.42 -7.18 11.42
N ALA A 56 5.01 -6.35 10.56
CA ALA A 56 4.33 -5.79 9.39
C ALA A 56 3.87 -6.89 8.41
N ILE A 57 4.74 -7.86 8.10
CA ILE A 57 4.39 -9.01 7.25
C ILE A 57 3.22 -9.79 7.85
N LYS A 58 3.28 -10.05 9.16
CA LYS A 58 2.22 -10.71 9.93
C LYS A 58 0.89 -9.95 9.88
N LEU A 59 0.91 -8.64 10.13
CA LEU A 59 -0.26 -7.77 10.06
C LEU A 59 -0.95 -7.84 8.70
N THR A 60 -0.17 -7.80 7.60
CA THR A 60 -0.75 -7.83 6.25
C THR A 60 -1.49 -9.13 5.91
N ARG A 61 -1.41 -10.15 6.77
CA ARG A 61 -2.28 -11.33 6.66
C ARG A 61 -3.75 -11.00 6.83
N PHE A 62 -4.05 -10.08 7.74
CA PHE A 62 -5.42 -9.65 7.99
C PHE A 62 -6.01 -8.91 6.79
N ASP A 63 -5.21 -8.11 6.07
CA ASP A 63 -5.64 -7.52 4.79
C ASP A 63 -5.94 -8.61 3.75
N VAL A 64 -5.08 -9.63 3.62
CA VAL A 64 -5.34 -10.76 2.70
C VAL A 64 -6.70 -11.42 3.01
N TYR A 65 -7.05 -11.58 4.29
CA TYR A 65 -8.37 -12.06 4.67
C TYR A 65 -9.48 -11.07 4.30
N TYR A 66 -9.30 -9.78 4.63
CA TYR A 66 -10.28 -8.72 4.33
C TYR A 66 -10.65 -8.67 2.84
N ARG A 67 -9.66 -8.82 1.93
CA ARG A 67 -9.89 -8.70 0.48
C ARG A 67 -10.31 -10.00 -0.20
N ALA A 68 -9.69 -11.12 0.15
CA ALA A 68 -9.86 -12.39 -0.57
C ALA A 68 -10.76 -13.39 0.15
N GLY A 69 -11.08 -13.16 1.43
CA GLY A 69 -11.87 -14.10 2.22
C GLY A 69 -11.16 -15.43 2.47
N LEU A 70 -11.88 -16.54 2.22
CA LEU A 70 -11.53 -17.92 2.61
C LEU A 70 -10.07 -18.29 2.31
N GLY A 71 -9.44 -18.98 3.26
CA GLY A 71 -8.02 -19.34 3.22
C GLY A 71 -7.14 -18.60 4.24
N TYR A 72 -7.75 -17.97 5.26
CA TYR A 72 -7.01 -17.45 6.41
C TYR A 72 -6.21 -18.58 7.07
N LYS A 73 -4.96 -18.24 7.39
CA LYS A 73 -4.05 -19.06 8.16
C LYS A 73 -3.64 -18.20 9.35
N PRO A 74 -3.61 -18.76 10.56
CA PRO A 74 -3.21 -18.03 11.74
C PRO A 74 -1.92 -17.26 11.51
N VAL A 75 -1.85 -16.05 12.03
CA VAL A 75 -0.64 -15.20 11.96
C VAL A 75 0.58 -15.90 12.59
N SER A 76 0.35 -16.81 13.54
CA SER A 76 1.39 -17.65 14.16
C SER A 76 2.14 -18.57 13.19
N GLU A 77 1.54 -18.91 12.04
CA GLU A 77 2.18 -19.71 11.00
C GLU A 77 3.10 -18.88 10.08
N ILE A 78 3.04 -17.54 10.16
CA ILE A 78 3.82 -16.64 9.32
C ILE A 78 5.20 -16.43 9.95
N LYS A 79 6.20 -17.05 9.33
CA LYS A 79 7.61 -16.98 9.73
C LYS A 79 8.45 -16.56 8.52
N PRO A 80 8.59 -15.25 8.24
CA PRO A 80 9.46 -14.80 7.16
C PRO A 80 10.91 -15.16 7.50
N ASP A 81 11.65 -15.64 6.51
CA ASP A 81 13.08 -15.86 6.64
C ASP A 81 13.86 -14.53 6.53
N GLN A 82 15.15 -14.58 6.89
CA GLN A 82 16.01 -13.41 6.86
C GLN A 82 16.15 -12.80 5.46
N ALA A 83 16.17 -13.63 4.42
CA ALA A 83 16.19 -13.15 3.04
C ALA A 83 14.92 -12.35 2.70
N THR A 84 13.75 -12.79 3.15
CA THR A 84 12.48 -12.09 2.96
C THR A 84 12.48 -10.75 3.69
N ILE A 85 12.94 -10.72 4.94
CA ILE A 85 13.04 -9.49 5.75
C ILE A 85 13.95 -8.48 5.08
N GLN A 86 15.16 -8.89 4.67
CA GLN A 86 16.11 -8.02 3.99
C GLN A 86 15.56 -7.49 2.65
N ASN A 87 14.86 -8.34 1.89
CA ASN A 87 14.22 -7.90 0.64
C ASN A 87 13.13 -6.84 0.89
N VAL A 88 12.33 -6.98 1.96
CA VAL A 88 11.33 -5.97 2.33
C VAL A 88 12.03 -4.66 2.69
N ARG A 89 13.06 -4.71 3.56
CA ARG A 89 13.85 -3.54 3.94
C ARG A 89 14.35 -2.77 2.73
N THR A 90 15.06 -3.46 1.85
CA THR A 90 15.63 -2.86 0.62
C THR A 90 14.56 -2.26 -0.28
N MET A 91 13.40 -2.90 -0.43
CA MET A 91 12.30 -2.34 -1.23
C MET A 91 11.68 -1.10 -0.58
N VAL A 92 11.58 -1.04 0.75
CA VAL A 92 11.10 0.16 1.45
C VAL A 92 12.11 1.30 1.31
N GLU A 93 13.39 1.05 1.54
CA GLU A 93 14.46 2.05 1.38
C GLU A 93 14.50 2.63 -0.04
N ARG A 94 14.38 1.79 -1.07
CA ARG A 94 14.25 2.25 -2.46
C ARG A 94 13.03 3.14 -2.68
N SER A 95 11.93 2.86 -1.98
CA SER A 95 10.69 3.64 -2.09
C SER A 95 10.82 4.99 -1.40
N LEU A 96 11.52 5.05 -0.27
CA LEU A 96 11.86 6.30 0.40
C LEU A 96 12.74 7.18 -0.49
N HIS A 97 13.79 6.59 -1.08
CA HIS A 97 14.64 7.30 -2.03
C HIS A 97 13.86 7.75 -3.28
N PHE A 98 12.91 6.96 -3.76
CA PHE A 98 12.03 7.38 -4.85
C PHE A 98 11.28 8.68 -4.53
N PHE A 99 10.81 8.89 -3.30
CA PHE A 99 10.17 10.15 -2.91
C PHE A 99 11.16 11.32 -2.78
N GLU A 100 12.43 11.06 -2.49
CA GLU A 100 13.47 12.11 -2.54
C GLU A 100 13.72 12.60 -3.97
N VAL A 101 13.63 11.68 -4.95
CA VAL A 101 13.91 11.98 -6.37
C VAL A 101 12.70 12.59 -7.08
N TYR A 102 11.51 12.03 -6.89
CA TYR A 102 10.29 12.41 -7.62
C TYR A 102 9.36 13.33 -6.82
N GLY A 103 9.75 13.67 -5.60
CA GLY A 103 9.05 14.61 -4.73
C GLY A 103 8.17 13.94 -3.67
N PRO A 104 7.77 14.71 -2.65
CA PRO A 104 6.93 14.21 -1.58
C PRO A 104 5.54 13.85 -2.09
N LYS A 105 4.89 12.94 -1.37
CA LYS A 105 3.48 12.58 -1.63
C LYS A 105 2.59 13.78 -1.31
N LEU A 106 1.60 14.05 -2.16
CA LEU A 106 0.51 14.98 -1.89
C LEU A 106 -0.73 14.25 -1.38
N LEU A 107 -1.11 13.17 -2.05
CA LEU A 107 -2.11 12.22 -1.60
C LEU A 107 -1.47 10.85 -1.39
N ASP A 108 -1.90 10.12 -0.37
CA ASP A 108 -1.43 8.78 -0.03
C ASP A 108 -2.61 7.93 0.47
N GLY A 109 -3.00 6.93 -0.32
CA GLY A 109 -4.13 6.04 0.01
C GLY A 109 -5.47 6.77 0.01
N PHE A 110 -5.98 7.10 -1.17
CA PHE A 110 -7.20 7.91 -1.30
C PHE A 110 -8.28 7.22 -2.13
N THR A 111 -9.53 7.60 -1.89
CA THR A 111 -10.69 7.20 -2.67
C THR A 111 -11.13 8.32 -3.61
N PHE A 112 -11.84 7.99 -4.69
CA PHE A 112 -12.28 8.96 -5.70
C PHE A 112 -13.69 9.49 -5.44
N GLU A 113 -13.98 9.94 -4.23
CA GLU A 113 -15.29 10.50 -3.89
C GLU A 113 -15.68 11.63 -4.85
N GLY A 114 -16.91 11.62 -5.36
CA GLY A 114 -17.38 12.52 -6.43
C GLY A 114 -16.99 12.09 -7.86
N GLY A 115 -15.93 11.30 -8.01
CA GLY A 115 -15.41 10.84 -9.31
C GLY A 115 -15.96 9.50 -9.79
N TYR A 116 -16.79 8.84 -8.98
CA TYR A 116 -17.39 7.54 -9.30
C TYR A 116 -18.59 7.67 -10.26
N THR A 117 -18.92 6.56 -10.93
CA THR A 117 -20.09 6.41 -11.81
C THR A 117 -20.84 5.11 -11.49
N ASP A 118 -22.00 4.90 -12.12
CA ASP A 118 -22.75 3.64 -11.99
C ASP A 118 -21.95 2.41 -12.46
N THR A 119 -21.08 2.58 -13.45
CA THR A 119 -20.21 1.51 -13.97
C THR A 119 -18.98 1.29 -13.08
N VAL A 120 -18.40 2.37 -12.55
CA VAL A 120 -17.17 2.35 -11.75
C VAL A 120 -17.45 3.06 -10.43
N SER A 121 -17.90 2.29 -9.45
CA SER A 121 -18.39 2.80 -8.17
C SER A 121 -17.39 2.73 -7.02
N LYS A 122 -16.20 2.17 -7.26
CA LYS A 122 -15.14 1.99 -6.24
C LYS A 122 -13.75 2.08 -6.87
N GLY A 123 -12.80 2.62 -6.11
CA GLY A 123 -11.39 2.67 -6.46
C GLY A 123 -10.55 3.11 -5.28
N ALA A 124 -9.28 2.70 -5.26
CA ALA A 124 -8.32 3.10 -4.22
C ALA A 124 -7.02 3.48 -4.94
N GLY A 125 -6.72 4.78 -4.94
CA GLY A 125 -5.48 5.32 -5.48
C GLY A 125 -4.33 5.12 -4.50
N ASP A 126 -3.13 4.87 -5.02
CA ASP A 126 -1.95 4.63 -4.20
C ASP A 126 -1.36 5.96 -3.72
N LEU A 127 -0.83 6.78 -4.62
CA LEU A 127 -0.30 8.09 -4.24
C LEU A 127 -0.23 9.07 -5.43
N THR A 128 -0.15 10.35 -5.11
CA THR A 128 0.21 11.41 -6.06
C THR A 128 1.44 12.17 -5.58
N THR A 129 2.21 12.69 -6.54
CA THR A 129 3.19 13.76 -6.33
C THR A 129 2.66 15.03 -7.02
N ALA A 130 3.44 16.11 -7.05
CA ALA A 130 3.00 17.40 -7.59
C ALA A 130 2.39 17.34 -9.00
N ASP A 131 2.89 16.46 -9.87
CA ASP A 131 2.45 16.36 -11.26
C ASP A 131 2.22 14.93 -11.75
N THR A 132 2.32 13.93 -10.87
CA THR A 132 2.26 12.52 -11.30
C THR A 132 1.35 11.69 -10.39
N LEU A 133 0.42 10.96 -11.00
CA LEU A 133 -0.32 9.88 -10.36
C LEU A 133 0.51 8.60 -10.43
N TRP A 134 0.79 8.00 -9.29
CA TRP A 134 1.61 6.81 -9.19
C TRP A 134 0.79 5.60 -8.75
N ASP A 135 0.96 4.48 -9.45
CA ASP A 135 0.48 3.15 -9.09
C ASP A 135 1.65 2.31 -8.57
N PHE A 136 1.61 1.94 -7.29
CA PHE A 136 2.67 1.28 -6.57
C PHE A 136 2.53 -0.24 -6.72
N LYS A 137 3.47 -0.87 -7.41
CA LYS A 137 3.41 -2.30 -7.74
C LYS A 137 4.61 -3.05 -7.21
N VAL A 138 4.42 -3.88 -6.19
CA VAL A 138 5.48 -4.80 -5.72
C VAL A 138 5.34 -6.14 -6.41
N SER A 139 5.93 -6.29 -7.60
CA SER A 139 5.78 -7.51 -8.41
C SER A 139 7.04 -7.86 -9.19
N LYS A 140 7.29 -9.16 -9.40
CA LYS A 140 8.30 -9.63 -10.37
C LYS A 140 7.77 -9.64 -11.80
N ALA A 141 6.45 -9.55 -11.97
CA ALA A 141 5.82 -9.59 -13.28
C ALA A 141 6.08 -8.29 -14.05
N LYS A 142 6.16 -8.40 -15.37
CA LYS A 142 6.16 -7.23 -16.26
C LYS A 142 4.87 -6.43 -16.08
N VAL A 143 4.95 -5.13 -16.37
CA VAL A 143 3.77 -4.25 -16.46
C VAL A 143 2.78 -4.85 -17.45
N LYS A 144 1.51 -4.86 -17.07
CA LYS A 144 0.42 -5.39 -17.89
C LYS A 144 -0.52 -4.28 -18.32
N LYS A 145 -1.25 -4.50 -19.42
CA LYS A 145 -2.25 -3.57 -19.95
C LYS A 145 -3.36 -3.23 -18.93
N GLU A 146 -3.65 -4.14 -18.01
CA GLU A 146 -4.64 -3.92 -16.96
C GLU A 146 -4.19 -2.83 -15.98
N TYR A 147 -2.88 -2.74 -15.69
CA TYR A 147 -2.36 -1.70 -14.79
C TYR A 147 -2.39 -0.32 -15.47
N THR A 148 -2.11 -0.27 -16.78
CA THR A 148 -2.24 0.98 -17.54
C THR A 148 -3.70 1.44 -17.65
N LEU A 149 -4.64 0.50 -17.83
CA LEU A 149 -6.07 0.81 -17.81
C LEU A 149 -6.51 1.32 -16.43
N GLN A 150 -6.07 0.68 -15.35
CA GLN A 150 -6.35 1.10 -13.98
C GLN A 150 -5.88 2.54 -13.73
N LEU A 151 -4.65 2.88 -14.12
CA LEU A 151 -4.12 4.26 -14.00
C LEU A 151 -4.94 5.28 -14.78
N LEU A 152 -5.33 4.96 -16.02
CA LEU A 152 -6.16 5.85 -16.83
C LEU A 152 -7.53 6.08 -16.18
N MET A 153 -8.14 5.03 -15.64
CA MET A 153 -9.41 5.13 -14.91
C MET A 153 -9.25 5.98 -13.64
N TYR A 154 -8.17 5.78 -12.87
CA TYR A 154 -7.90 6.54 -11.65
C TYR A 154 -7.66 8.01 -11.95
N TRP A 155 -6.92 8.32 -13.01
CA TRP A 155 -6.75 9.70 -13.45
C TRP A 155 -8.08 10.36 -13.81
N ARG A 156 -8.93 9.68 -14.59
CA ARG A 156 -10.25 10.24 -14.96
C ARG A 156 -11.16 10.41 -13.76
N MET A 157 -11.26 9.41 -12.88
CA MET A 157 -12.06 9.54 -11.66
C MET A 157 -11.52 10.66 -10.78
N GLY A 158 -10.19 10.79 -10.64
CA GLY A 158 -9.57 11.82 -9.84
C GLY A 158 -9.85 13.24 -10.32
N LEU A 159 -9.81 13.48 -11.64
CA LEU A 159 -10.18 14.77 -12.25
C LEU A 159 -11.63 15.19 -11.94
N HIS A 160 -12.51 14.24 -11.68
CA HIS A 160 -13.92 14.46 -11.34
C HIS A 160 -14.22 14.29 -9.84
N SER A 161 -13.20 14.01 -9.03
CA SER A 161 -13.34 13.78 -7.60
C SER A 161 -13.21 15.05 -6.78
N VAL A 162 -13.36 14.93 -5.46
CA VAL A 162 -13.08 15.98 -4.47
C VAL A 162 -11.62 16.41 -4.39
N HIS A 163 -10.71 15.75 -5.12
CA HIS A 163 -9.25 15.97 -5.04
C HIS A 163 -8.75 16.98 -6.09
N PRO A 164 -8.55 18.27 -5.74
CA PRO A 164 -8.04 19.27 -6.67
C PRO A 164 -6.62 19.00 -7.18
N GLU A 165 -5.84 18.17 -6.47
CA GLU A 165 -4.47 17.76 -6.85
C GLU A 165 -4.44 17.14 -8.25
N PHE A 166 -5.53 16.47 -8.65
CA PHE A 166 -5.64 15.84 -9.97
C PHE A 166 -5.58 16.82 -11.14
N GLN A 167 -5.90 18.10 -10.92
CA GLN A 167 -5.81 19.13 -11.96
C GLN A 167 -4.36 19.46 -12.35
N SER A 168 -3.39 19.15 -11.47
CA SER A 168 -1.96 19.39 -11.73
C SER A 168 -1.26 18.19 -12.36
N ILE A 169 -1.93 17.04 -12.48
CA ILE A 169 -1.34 15.79 -12.97
C ILE A 169 -1.07 15.86 -14.47
N LYS A 170 0.20 15.69 -14.83
CA LYS A 170 0.74 15.65 -16.19
C LYS A 170 1.20 14.25 -16.60
N TYR A 171 1.60 13.43 -15.63
CA TYR A 171 2.16 12.10 -15.87
C TYR A 171 1.38 11.02 -15.11
N LEU A 172 1.38 9.82 -15.68
CA LEU A 172 0.90 8.61 -15.03
C LEU A 172 2.06 7.63 -14.94
N GLY A 173 2.38 7.19 -13.73
CA GLY A 173 3.56 6.39 -13.45
C GLY A 173 3.23 5.08 -12.75
N ILE A 174 3.97 4.02 -13.10
CA ILE A 174 3.98 2.77 -12.33
C ILE A 174 5.34 2.69 -11.65
N TYR A 175 5.35 2.64 -10.33
CA TYR A 175 6.57 2.45 -9.56
C TYR A 175 6.63 1.02 -9.01
N ASN A 176 7.78 0.36 -9.14
CA ASN A 176 7.98 -1.00 -8.66
C ASN A 176 9.34 -1.15 -7.96
N PRO A 177 9.40 -1.16 -6.61
CA PRO A 177 10.66 -1.23 -5.88
C PRO A 177 11.39 -2.57 -6.04
N ARG A 178 10.74 -3.57 -6.65
CA ARG A 178 11.33 -4.90 -6.90
C ARG A 178 12.11 -4.98 -8.20
N LEU A 179 11.81 -4.10 -9.16
CA LEU A 179 12.46 -4.05 -10.47
C LEU A 179 13.36 -2.81 -10.64
N ASN A 180 13.18 -1.80 -9.78
CA ASN A 180 14.01 -0.59 -9.72
C ASN A 180 15.14 -0.72 -8.71
#